data_AF-A0A1E7J6J9-F1
#
_entry.id   AF-A0A1E7J6J9-F1
#
_cell.length_a   1.000
_cell.length_b   1.000
_cell.length_c   1.000
_cell.angle_alpha   90.00
_cell.angle_beta   90.00
_cell.angle_gamma   90.00
#
_symmetry.space_group_name_H-M   'P 1'
#
loop_
_entity.id
_entity.type
_entity.pdbx_description
1 polymer ?
#
loop_
_entity_poly.entity_id
_entity_poly.type
_entity_poly.pdbx_seq_one_letter_code
_entity_poly.pdbx_strand_id
1 'polypeptide(L)'
;MPLALYRDIYASGSVPQGCTPVRGSALKYTVRNRAVLRELRRLHVGKWKKVIKQGNFGEVHYFEHESGSVAGVKFFSGTGKP
;
A
#
# COMPACT_ATOMS: atom_id res chain seq x y z
N MET A 1 -13.94 7.66 3.09
CA MET A 1 -13.22 8.12 1.88
C MET A 1 -13.15 6.97 0.90
N PRO A 2 -13.53 7.18 -0.38
CA PRO A 2 -13.39 6.15 -1.40
C PRO A 2 -11.91 5.81 -1.60
N LEU A 3 -11.62 4.52 -1.77
CA LEU A 3 -10.30 4.05 -2.15
C LEU A 3 -10.13 4.31 -3.65
N ALA A 4 -8.99 4.86 -4.06
CA ALA A 4 -8.64 5.04 -5.46
C ALA A 4 -7.67 3.93 -5.91
N LEU A 5 -7.82 3.49 -7.16
CA LEU A 5 -6.96 2.50 -7.80
C LEU A 5 -5.82 3.20 -8.53
N TYR A 6 -4.59 2.75 -8.31
CA TYR A 6 -3.38 3.28 -8.92
C TYR A 6 -2.56 2.15 -9.54
N ARG A 7 -1.71 2.50 -10.51
CA ARG A 7 -0.77 1.55 -11.12
C ARG A 7 0.26 1.03 -10.12
N ASP A 8 0.75 1.91 -9.25
CA ASP A 8 1.73 1.62 -8.20
C ASP A 8 1.66 2.65 -7.06
N ILE A 9 2.50 2.49 -6.04
CA ILE A 9 2.50 3.35 -4.85
C ILE A 9 2.92 4.79 -5.15
N TYR A 10 3.74 5.05 -6.18
CA TYR A 10 4.21 6.39 -6.53
C TYR A 10 3.15 7.15 -7.32
N ALA A 11 2.40 6.46 -8.18
CA ALA A 11 1.25 7.02 -8.89
C ALA A 11 0.15 7.55 -7.95
N SER A 12 0.15 7.13 -6.67
CA SER A 12 -0.79 7.63 -5.66
C SER A 12 -0.52 9.06 -5.19
N GLY A 13 0.67 9.61 -5.48
CA GLY A 13 1.13 10.91 -4.94
C GLY A 13 1.34 10.94 -3.41
N SER A 14 1.09 9.83 -2.71
CA SER A 14 1.18 9.76 -1.24
C SER A 14 2.58 9.40 -0.74
N VAL A 15 3.43 8.86 -1.61
CA VAL A 15 4.80 8.46 -1.28
C VAL A 15 5.75 9.58 -1.68
N PRO A 16 6.62 10.07 -0.77
CA PRO A 16 7.59 11.12 -1.10
C PRO A 16 8.49 10.72 -2.26
N GLN A 17 8.80 11.68 -3.13
CA GLN A 17 9.75 11.46 -4.21
C GLN A 17 11.14 11.13 -3.63
N GLY A 18 11.82 10.14 -4.21
CA GLY A 18 13.10 9.64 -3.70
C GLY A 18 12.98 8.66 -2.53
N CYS A 19 11.76 8.35 -2.07
CA CYS A 19 11.55 7.23 -1.16
C CYS A 19 11.89 5.93 -1.90
N THR A 20 12.92 5.24 -1.43
CA THR A 20 13.35 3.96 -2.00
C THR A 20 13.02 2.83 -1.02
N PRO A 21 12.41 1.74 -1.51
CA PRO A 21 12.09 0.62 -0.65
C PRO A 21 13.35 -0.12 -0.19
N VAL A 22 13.39 -0.48 1.09
CA VAL A 22 14.42 -1.36 1.64
C VAL A 22 14.19 -2.77 1.07
N ARG A 23 15.22 -3.36 0.45
CA ARG A 23 15.13 -4.69 -0.15
C ARG A 23 14.77 -5.72 0.94
N GLY A 24 13.79 -6.59 0.65
CA GLY A 24 13.34 -7.64 1.57
C GLY A 24 12.42 -7.19 2.72
N SER A 25 12.06 -5.90 2.82
CA SER A 25 11.25 -5.37 3.93
C SER A 25 9.73 -5.46 3.74
N ALA A 26 9.25 -6.05 2.63
CA ALA A 26 7.84 -6.05 2.31
C ALA A 26 7.08 -7.15 3.07
N LEU A 27 6.26 -6.75 4.05
CA LEU A 27 5.34 -7.64 4.76
C LEU A 27 4.00 -7.69 4.02
N LYS A 28 3.51 -8.90 3.74
CA LYS A 28 2.23 -9.12 3.04
C LYS A 28 1.25 -9.88 3.93
N TYR A 29 0.04 -9.35 4.06
CA TYR A 29 -1.03 -9.92 4.86
C TYR A 29 -2.30 -10.12 4.05
N THR A 30 -3.07 -11.15 4.37
CA THR A 30 -4.43 -11.32 3.84
C THR A 30 -5.34 -10.21 4.36
N VAL A 31 -6.17 -9.64 3.49
CA VAL A 31 -7.18 -8.64 3.91
C VAL A 31 -8.32 -9.35 4.65
N ARG A 32 -8.27 -9.35 5.99
CA ARG A 32 -9.27 -10.01 6.85
C ARG A 32 -10.55 -9.19 7.05
N ASN A 33 -10.46 -7.86 6.93
CA ASN A 33 -11.64 -7.00 7.08
C ASN A 33 -12.53 -7.12 5.84
N ARG A 34 -13.72 -7.71 6.02
CA ARG A 34 -14.68 -7.98 4.93
C ARG A 34 -15.21 -6.71 4.25
N ALA A 35 -15.43 -5.63 5.00
CA ALA A 35 -15.89 -4.36 4.45
C ALA A 35 -14.82 -3.76 3.53
N VAL A 36 -13.56 -3.74 3.99
CA VAL A 36 -12.43 -3.28 3.17
C VAL A 36 -12.25 -4.14 1.93
N LEU A 37 -12.28 -5.47 2.08
CA LEU A 37 -12.15 -6.39 0.93
C LEU A 37 -13.26 -6.19 -0.10
N ARG A 38 -14.50 -5.90 0.33
CA ARG A 38 -15.62 -5.60 -0.57
C ARG A 38 -15.36 -4.32 -1.37
N GLU A 39 -14.91 -3.24 -0.72
CA GLU A 39 -14.58 -2.00 -1.44
C GLU A 39 -13.41 -2.19 -2.41
N LEU A 40 -12.38 -2.92 -2.02
CA LEU A 40 -11.26 -3.25 -2.92
C LEU A 40 -11.71 -4.05 -4.15
N ARG A 41 -12.61 -5.03 -3.96
CA ARG A 41 -13.17 -5.81 -5.06
C ARG A 41 -14.12 -5.02 -5.98
N ARG A 42 -14.72 -3.94 -5.48
CA ARG A 42 -15.47 -2.98 -6.33
C ARG A 42 -14.56 -2.18 -7.24
N LEU A 43 -13.33 -1.90 -6.80
CA LEU A 43 -12.33 -1.22 -7.64
C LEU A 43 -11.71 -2.14 -8.68
N HIS A 44 -11.31 -3.34 -8.25
CA HIS A 44 -10.78 -4.37 -9.13
C HIS A 44 -11.11 -5.74 -8.57
N VAL A 45 -11.88 -6.53 -9.34
CA VAL A 45 -12.20 -7.91 -8.97
C VAL A 45 -10.92 -8.73 -8.93
N GLY A 46 -10.72 -9.47 -7.84
CA GLY A 46 -9.62 -10.41 -7.68
C GLY A 46 -9.11 -10.52 -6.24
N LYS A 47 -7.88 -11.01 -6.10
CA LYS A 47 -7.19 -11.18 -4.81
C LYS A 47 -6.47 -9.91 -4.40
N TRP A 48 -6.64 -9.56 -3.13
CA TRP A 48 -6.03 -8.39 -2.52
C TRP A 48 -5.24 -8.79 -1.28
N LYS A 49 -4.08 -8.15 -1.09
CA LYS A 49 -3.23 -8.28 0.09
C LYS A 49 -2.96 -6.90 0.67
N LYS A 50 -2.88 -6.79 2.00
CA LYS A 50 -2.31 -5.61 2.65
C LYS A 50 -0.79 -5.74 2.59
N VAL A 51 -0.11 -4.71 2.13
CA VAL A 51 1.34 -4.65 2.07
C VAL A 51 1.84 -3.51 2.96
N ILE A 52 2.87 -3.81 3.74
CA ILE A 52 3.65 -2.84 4.51
C ILE A 52 5.06 -2.92 3.97
N LYS A 53 5.60 -1.80 3.50
CA LYS A 53 6.92 -1.74 2.88
C LYS A 53 7.74 -0.65 3.54
N GLN A 54 8.89 -1.00 4.10
CA GLN A 54 9.80 0.01 4.62
C GLN A 54 10.57 0.66 3.47
N GLY A 55 10.79 1.96 3.61
CA GLY A 55 11.68 2.75 2.79
C GLY A 55 12.66 3.54 3.66
N ASN A 56 13.59 4.21 2.99
CA ASN A 56 14.58 5.07 3.63
C ASN A 56 13.99 6.22 4.47
N PHE A 57 12.80 6.72 4.12
CA PHE A 57 12.15 7.84 4.84
C PHE A 57 11.04 7.44 5.81
N GLY A 58 10.71 6.15 5.90
CA GLY A 58 9.56 5.68 6.68
C GLY A 58 8.96 4.40 6.11
N GLU A 59 7.68 4.18 6.31
CA GLU A 59 6.98 3.00 5.80
C GLU A 59 5.74 3.37 4.99
N VAL A 60 5.43 2.54 3.99
CA VAL A 60 4.28 2.69 3.11
C VAL A 60 3.32 1.54 3.34
N HIS A 61 2.09 1.85 3.69
CA HIS A 61 0.99 0.89 3.82
C HIS A 61 0.06 1.02 2.63
N TYR A 62 -0.27 -0.09 1.99
CA TYR A 62 -1.17 -0.12 0.84
C TYR A 62 -1.86 -1.46 0.68
N PHE A 63 -2.87 -1.53 -0.18
CA PHE A 63 -3.43 -2.79 -0.67
C PHE A 63 -2.89 -3.07 -2.07
N GLU A 64 -2.41 -4.29 -2.29
CA GLU A 64 -1.87 -4.78 -3.57
C GLU A 64 -2.83 -5.81 -4.14
N HIS A 65 -3.23 -5.59 -5.39
CA HIS A 65 -3.98 -6.54 -6.19
C HIS A 65 -3.03 -7.55 -6.86
N GLU A 66 -3.52 -8.72 -7.22
CA GLU A 66 -2.71 -9.74 -7.92
C GLU A 66 -2.18 -9.28 -9.29
N SER A 67 -2.80 -8.27 -9.92
CA SER A 67 -2.28 -7.62 -11.13
C SER A 67 -1.10 -6.67 -10.90
N GLY A 68 -0.81 -6.32 -9.63
CA GLY A 68 0.18 -5.31 -9.26
C GLY A 68 -0.38 -3.90 -9.01
N SER A 69 -1.64 -3.64 -9.39
CA SER A 69 -2.32 -2.38 -9.05
C SER A 69 -2.45 -2.21 -7.53
N VAL A 70 -2.50 -0.95 -7.06
CA VAL A 70 -2.58 -0.64 -5.63
C VAL A 70 -3.75 0.26 -5.28
N ALA A 71 -4.19 0.21 -4.03
CA ALA A 71 -5.21 1.10 -3.49
C ALA A 71 -4.93 1.47 -2.03
N GLY A 72 -5.47 2.61 -1.59
CA GLY A 72 -5.38 3.04 -0.19
C GLY A 72 -3.95 3.26 0.31
N VAL A 73 -3.08 3.79 -0.57
CA VAL A 73 -1.68 4.06 -0.26
C VAL A 73 -1.59 5.13 0.83
N LYS A 74 -0.81 4.86 1.86
CA LYS A 74 -0.51 5.77 2.95
C LYS A 74 0.96 5.69 3.32
N PHE A 75 1.60 6.84 3.41
CA PHE A 75 2.96 6.97 3.90
C PHE A 75 2.96 7.36 5.38
N PHE A 76 3.84 6.73 6.15
CA PHE A 76 4.12 7.03 7.54
C PHE A 76 5.59 7.42 7.61
N SER A 77 5.87 8.69 7.88
CA SER A 77 7.23 9.13 8.14
C SER A 77 7.72 8.46 9.42
N GLY A 78 8.91 7.87 9.36
CA GLY A 78 9.56 7.40 10.57
C GLY A 78 9.95 8.61 11.41
N THR A 79 9.26 8.88 12.52
CA THR A 79 9.88 9.66 13.59
C THR A 79 11.00 8.77 14.13
N GLY A 80 12.25 9.08 13.78
CA GLY A 80 13.40 8.48 14.42
C GLY A 80 13.17 8.52 15.93
N LYS A 81 13.21 7.35 16.58
CA LYS A 81 13.45 7.33 18.01
C LYS A 81 14.92 7.76 18.17
N PRO A 82 15.22 8.83 18.93
CA PRO A 82 16.60 9.18 19.27
C PRO A 82 17.27 8.04 20.06
#